data_AF-A0A7X6HRJ6-F1
#
_entry.id   AF-A0A7X6HRJ6-F1
#
_cell.length_a   1.000
_cell.length_b   1.000
_cell.length_c   1.000
_cell.angle_alpha   90.00
_cell.angle_beta   90.00
_cell.angle_gamma   90.00
#
_symmetry.space_group_name_H-M   'P 1'
#
loop_
_entity.id
_entity.type
_entity.pdbx_description
1 polymer ?
#
loop_
_entity_poly.entity_id
_entity_poly.type
_entity_poly.pdbx_seq_one_letter_code
_entity_poly.pdbx_strand_id
1 'polypeptide(L)' 'MAPINKGDTSIMGYEKRLKPWIVVRLLPNLQRVVMGRFRSWSDADGHLRVLKQLLPAAKLTLVFDPID' A
#
# COMPACT_ATOMS: atom_id res chain seq x y z
N MET A 1 -7.48 -25.70 -22.13
CA MET A 1 -7.04 -24.85 -21.00
C MET A 1 -5.68 -24.28 -21.40
N ALA A 2 -5.65 -23.07 -21.95
CA ALA A 2 -4.44 -22.48 -22.54
C ALA A 2 -3.46 -22.01 -21.44
N PRO A 3 -2.14 -22.06 -21.67
CA PRO A 3 -1.17 -21.59 -20.68
C PRO A 3 -1.25 -20.06 -20.58
N ILE A 4 -1.42 -19.57 -19.35
CA ILE A 4 -1.28 -18.14 -19.02
C ILE A 4 0.16 -17.69 -19.34
N ASN A 5 0.29 -16.64 -20.14
CA ASN A 5 1.58 -16.15 -20.63
C ASN A 5 2.44 -15.66 -19.46
N LYS A 6 3.72 -16.04 -19.45
CA LYS A 6 4.74 -15.61 -18.46
C LYS A 6 4.91 -14.08 -18.34
N GLY A 7 4.35 -13.31 -19.28
CA GLY A 7 4.34 -11.84 -19.27
C GLY A 7 3.34 -11.22 -18.28
N ASP A 8 2.32 -11.94 -17.83
CA ASP A 8 1.27 -11.38 -16.96
C ASP A 8 1.71 -11.23 -15.49
N THR A 9 2.74 -11.97 -15.08
CA THR A 9 3.28 -11.93 -13.72
C THR A 9 4.30 -10.81 -13.53
N SER A 10 5.09 -10.47 -14.55
CA SER A 10 6.03 -9.35 -14.48
C SER A 10 5.31 -8.01 -14.42
N ILE A 11 4.12 -7.94 -15.01
CA ILE A 11 3.36 -6.69 -15.08
C ILE A 11 2.76 -6.23 -13.74
N MET A 12 2.20 -7.18 -12.97
CA MET A 12 1.76 -6.91 -11.59
C MET A 12 2.91 -6.59 -10.62
N GLY A 13 4.13 -7.08 -10.90
CA GLY A 13 5.32 -6.76 -10.11
C GLY A 13 5.81 -5.33 -10.35
N TYR A 14 5.88 -4.88 -11.61
CA TYR A 14 6.38 -3.54 -11.93
C TYR A 14 5.47 -2.44 -11.35
N GLU A 15 4.15 -2.58 -11.40
CA GLU A 15 3.24 -1.54 -10.90
C GLU A 15 3.38 -1.31 -9.41
N LYS A 16 3.62 -2.41 -8.67
CA LYS A 16 3.84 -2.36 -7.24
C LYS A 16 5.18 -1.70 -6.91
N ARG A 17 6.23 -1.90 -7.73
CA ARG A 17 7.52 -1.21 -7.60
C ARG A 17 7.39 0.31 -7.74
N LEU A 18 6.48 0.77 -8.60
CA LEU A 18 6.23 2.19 -8.83
C LEU A 18 5.45 2.86 -7.69
N LYS A 19 4.97 2.09 -6.70
CA LYS A 19 4.18 2.61 -5.56
C LYS A 19 4.76 2.16 -4.21
N PRO A 20 5.95 2.66 -3.84
CA PRO A 20 6.67 2.19 -2.65
C PRO A 20 6.10 2.74 -1.34
N TRP A 21 5.22 3.74 -1.39
CA TRP A 21 4.62 4.33 -0.19
C TRP A 21 3.30 3.64 0.15
N ILE A 22 3.20 3.10 1.36
CA ILE A 22 2.04 2.32 1.80
C ILE A 22 1.42 2.96 3.04
N VAL A 23 0.12 3.24 3.00
CA VAL A 23 -0.64 3.55 4.22
C VAL A 23 -1.17 2.25 4.79
N VAL A 24 -0.85 1.96 6.05
CA VAL A 24 -1.28 0.74 6.74
C VAL A 24 -2.04 1.08 8.01
N ARG A 25 -3.07 0.28 8.29
CA ARG A 25 -3.76 0.25 9.58
C ARG A 25 -3.17 -0.86 10.44
N LEU A 26 -2.78 -0.50 11.65
CA LEU A 26 -2.36 -1.45 12.68
C LEU A 26 -3.60 -1.91 13.45
N LEU A 27 -3.73 -3.23 13.56
CA LEU A 27 -4.75 -3.92 14.33
C LEU A 27 -4.11 -4.55 15.59
N PRO A 28 -4.93 -5.00 16.55
CA PRO A 28 -4.44 -5.84 17.64
C PRO A 28 -3.67 -7.07 17.13
N ASN A 29 -2.85 -7.67 17.99
CA ASN A 29 -2.08 -8.88 17.68
C ASN A 29 -1.07 -8.68 16.52
N LEU A 30 -0.49 -7.48 16.41
CA LEU A 30 0.53 -7.13 15.41
C LEU A 30 0.06 -7.30 13.95
N GLN A 31 -1.25 -7.34 13.72
CA GLN A 31 -1.82 -7.44 12.39
C GLN A 31 -1.77 -6.09 11.66
N ARG A 32 -1.58 -6.15 10.35
CA ARG A 32 -1.46 -4.96 9.48
C ARG A 32 -2.37 -5.11 8.27
N VAL A 33 -3.15 -4.08 7.99
CA VAL A 33 -4.01 -4.00 6.80
C VAL A 33 -3.52 -2.87 5.91
N VAL A 34 -3.23 -3.19 4.65
CA VAL A 34 -2.85 -2.19 3.64
C VAL A 34 -4.11 -1.42 3.24
N MET A 35 -4.12 -0.12 3.50
CA MET A 35 -5.21 0.78 3.12
C MET A 35 -4.99 1.41 1.75
N GLY A 36 -3.74 1.55 1.31
CA GLY A 36 -3.43 2.06 -0.02
C GLY A 36 -1.94 2.04 -0.32
N ARG A 37 -1.60 2.00 -1.62
CA ARG A 37 -0.23 2.15 -2.14
C ARG A 37 -0.15 3.37 -3.05
N PHE A 38 0.91 4.15 -2.89
CA PHE A 38 1.10 5.45 -3.50
C PHE A 38 2.49 5.56 -4.12
N ARG A 39 2.57 6.31 -5.22
CA ARG A 39 3.81 6.54 -5.96
C ARG A 39 4.71 7.55 -5.26
N SER A 40 4.12 8.59 -4.65
CA SER A 40 4.84 9.65 -3.97
C SER A 40 4.52 9.66 -2.47
N TRP A 41 5.46 10.19 -1.69
CA TRP A 41 5.25 10.42 -0.26
C TRP A 41 4.12 11.43 -0.01
N SER A 42 4.08 12.51 -0.80
CA SER A 42 3.09 13.59 -0.67
C SER A 42 1.65 13.09 -0.86
N ASP A 43 1.41 12.23 -1.86
CA ASP A 43 0.07 11.64 -2.07
C ASP A 43 -0.34 10.76 -0.89
N ALA A 44 0.61 9.97 -0.38
CA ALA A 44 0.39 9.05 0.71
C ALA A 44 0.13 9.80 2.04
N ASP A 45 0.88 10.87 2.32
CA ASP A 45 0.69 11.71 3.50
C ASP A 45 -0.66 12.46 3.45
N GLY A 46 -1.03 12.99 2.28
CA GLY A 46 -2.34 13.61 2.07
C GLY A 46 -3.49 12.64 2.39
N HIS A 47 -3.41 11.41 1.86
CA HIS A 47 -4.40 10.36 2.18
C HIS A 47 -4.37 9.95 3.65
N LEU A 48 -3.20 9.83 4.26
CA LEU A 48 -3.07 9.51 5.68
C LEU A 48 -3.75 10.55 6.56
N ARG A 49 -3.62 11.85 6.25
CA ARG A 49 -4.29 12.93 7.01
C ARG A 49 -5.80 12.81 6.95
N VAL A 50 -6.37 12.59 5.76
CA VAL A 50 -7.81 12.38 5.58
C VAL A 50 -8.27 11.13 6.34
N LEU A 51 -7.55 10.02 6.22
CA LEU A 51 -7.89 8.79 6.93
C LEU A 51 -7.83 8.94 8.45
N LYS A 52 -6.88 9.71 8.98
CA LYS A 52 -6.81 10.02 10.43
C LYS A 52 -8.00 10.85 10.89
N GLN A 53 -8.53 11.74 10.05
CA GLN A 53 -9.73 12.52 10.36
C GLN A 53 -10.99 11.66 10.32
N LEU A 54 -11.10 10.75 9.34
CA LEU A 54 -12.25 9.86 9.20
C LEU A 54 -12.26 8.73 10.24
N LEU A 55 -11.08 8.25 10.64
CA LEU A 55 -10.90 7.12 11.55
C LEU A 55 -9.97 7.50 12.71
N PRO A 56 -10.38 8.40 13.61
CA PRO A 56 -9.52 8.89 14.69
C PRO A 56 -9.08 7.79 15.67
N ALA A 57 -9.88 6.74 15.82
CA ALA A 57 -9.53 5.59 16.66
C ALA A 57 -8.58 4.58 15.96
N ALA A 58 -8.37 4.70 14.65
CA ALA A 58 -7.51 3.78 13.92
C ALA A 58 -6.04 4.17 14.05
N LYS A 59 -5.20 3.19 14.39
CA LYS A 59 -3.74 3.36 14.36
C LYS A 59 -3.27 3.26 12.91
N LEU A 60 -3.14 4.41 12.25
CA LEU A 60 -2.70 4.50 10.86
C LEU A 60 -1.25 4.98 10.79
N THR A 61 -0.43 4.32 9.98
CA THR A 61 0.96 4.70 9.75
C THR A 61 1.34 4.60 8.28
N LEU A 62 2.36 5.36 7.90
CA LEU A 62 2.97 5.33 6.58
C LEU A 62 4.22 4.44 6.64
N VAL A 63 4.37 3.55 5.65
CA VAL A 63 5.51 2.65 5.52
C VAL A 63 6.09 2.80 4.13
N PHE A 64 7.41 2.88 4.03
CA PHE A 64 8.12 2.75 2.77
C PHE A 64 8.52 1.28 2.58
N ASP A 65 8.04 0.67 1.51
CA ASP A 65 8.26 -0.74 1.18
C ASP A 65 8.67 -0.83 -0.31
N PRO A 66 9.97 -0.68 -0.60
CA PRO A 66 10.48 -0.91 -1.94
C PRO A 66 10.43 -2.41 -2.20
N ILE A 67 9.52 -2.84 -3.07
CA ILE A 67 9.43 -4.24 -3.48
C ILE A 67 10.66 -4.55 -4.35
N ASP A 68 11.61 -5.31 -3.80
CA ASP A 68 12.79 -5.82 -4.52
C ASP A 68 12.47 -6.96 -5.49
#